data_AF-A0A9X4LC40-F1
#
_entry.id   AF-A0A9X4LC40-F1
#
_cell.length_a   1.000
_cell.length_b   1.000
_cell.length_c   1.000
_cell.angle_alpha   90.00
_cell.angle_beta   90.00
_cell.angle_gamma   90.00
#
_symmetry.space_group_name_H-M   'P 1'
#
loop_
_entity.id
_entity.type
_entity.pdbx_description
1 polymer ?
#
loop_
_entity_poly.entity_id
_entity_poly.type
_entity_poly.pdbx_seq_one_letter_code
_entity_poly.pdbx_strand_id
1 'polypeptide(L)'
;MKIEQCIEDFIKSIIKKDPELFCSLLCSKDLSLLRKNLYIKTGRLGVNRYIKDRYLKKLTRLVTTFYKYEYFKDGDKYIVKYSFAKNNSYLKTEFKIVGDQTNPLFNLNINKMQVKFFNHSSTVGDVHAT
;
A
#
# COMPACT_ATOMS: atom_id res chain seq x y z
N MET A 1 6.46 -17.56 3.48
CA MET A 1 6.92 -16.16 3.43
C MET A 1 6.49 -15.47 4.72
N LYS A 2 7.33 -14.67 5.38
CA LYS A 2 6.94 -13.96 6.62
C LYS A 2 6.22 -12.63 6.30
N ILE A 3 5.45 -12.10 7.23
CA ILE A 3 4.69 -10.86 7.02
C ILE A 3 5.64 -9.65 6.81
N GLU A 4 6.76 -9.61 7.50
CA GLU A 4 7.76 -8.55 7.41
C GLU A 4 8.33 -8.44 5.99
N GLN A 5 8.57 -9.59 5.33
CA GLN A 5 8.99 -9.62 3.93
C GLN A 5 7.93 -9.02 3.01
N CYS A 6 6.65 -9.33 3.23
CA CYS A 6 5.54 -8.78 2.44
C CYS A 6 5.41 -7.26 2.63
N ILE A 7 5.61 -6.79 3.86
CA ILE A 7 5.59 -5.38 4.24
C ILE A 7 6.70 -4.63 3.50
N GLU A 8 7.90 -5.18 3.47
CA GLU A 8 9.05 -4.59 2.77
C GLU A 8 8.88 -4.63 1.25
N ASP A 9 8.44 -5.76 0.71
CA ASP A 9 8.26 -5.94 -0.73
C ASP A 9 7.16 -5.02 -1.28
N PHE A 10 6.14 -4.73 -0.47
CA PHE A 10 5.15 -3.71 -0.80
C PHE A 10 5.80 -2.33 -0.98
N ILE A 11 6.62 -1.88 -0.04
CA ILE A 11 7.31 -0.59 -0.16
C ILE A 11 8.32 -0.60 -1.31
N LYS A 12 9.07 -1.68 -1.49
CA LYS A 12 10.00 -1.85 -2.61
C LYS A 12 9.28 -1.76 -3.96
N SER A 13 8.11 -2.39 -4.09
CA SER A 13 7.31 -2.35 -5.32
C SER A 13 6.88 -0.91 -5.68
N ILE A 14 6.54 -0.10 -4.67
CA ILE A 14 6.17 1.30 -4.85
C ILE A 14 7.39 2.12 -5.28
N ILE A 15 8.50 2.03 -4.54
CA ILE A 15 9.72 2.80 -4.83
C ILE A 15 10.25 2.49 -6.23
N LYS A 16 10.28 1.21 -6.61
CA LYS A 16 10.75 0.76 -7.92
C LYS A 16 9.73 0.95 -9.05
N LYS A 17 8.49 1.35 -8.72
CA LYS A 17 7.36 1.38 -9.67
C LYS A 17 7.15 0.04 -10.38
N ASP A 18 7.35 -1.04 -9.64
CA ASP A 18 7.31 -2.41 -10.13
C ASP A 18 5.91 -3.02 -9.92
N PRO A 19 5.09 -3.12 -10.98
CA PRO A 19 3.75 -3.70 -10.86
C PRO A 19 3.78 -5.21 -10.64
N GLU A 20 4.84 -5.91 -11.03
CA GLU A 20 4.92 -7.37 -10.92
C GLU A 20 5.19 -7.76 -9.47
N LEU A 21 6.14 -7.09 -8.84
CA LEU A 21 6.37 -7.23 -7.39
C LEU A 21 5.15 -6.79 -6.58
N PHE A 22 4.42 -5.76 -7.03
CA PHE A 22 3.17 -5.39 -6.37
C PHE A 22 2.11 -6.49 -6.52
N CYS A 23 1.99 -7.06 -7.71
CA CYS A 23 1.02 -8.13 -7.98
C CYS A 23 1.37 -9.45 -7.30
N SER A 24 2.65 -9.74 -7.03
CA SER A 24 3.04 -10.95 -6.30
C SER A 24 2.54 -10.97 -4.85
N LEU A 25 2.19 -9.80 -4.30
CA LEU A 25 1.55 -9.64 -2.98
C LEU A 25 0.05 -9.91 -3.00
N LEU A 26 -0.53 -10.17 -4.18
CA LEU A 26 -1.93 -10.55 -4.34
C LEU A 26 -2.03 -12.06 -4.56
N CYS A 27 -2.88 -12.71 -3.79
CA CYS A 27 -3.18 -14.12 -4.02
C CYS A 27 -3.84 -14.34 -5.39
N SER A 28 -3.67 -15.54 -5.93
CA SER A 28 -4.18 -15.95 -7.26
C SER A 28 -5.68 -15.66 -7.44
N LYS A 29 -6.49 -15.88 -6.38
CA LYS A 29 -7.93 -15.60 -6.38
C LYS A 29 -8.23 -14.11 -6.58
N ASP A 30 -7.55 -13.24 -5.85
CA ASP A 30 -7.77 -11.80 -5.92
C ASP A 30 -7.22 -11.21 -7.22
N LEU A 31 -6.09 -11.72 -7.72
CA LEU A 31 -5.59 -11.40 -9.06
C LEU A 31 -6.58 -11.79 -10.15
N SER A 32 -7.18 -12.98 -10.06
CA SER A 32 -8.16 -13.46 -11.02
C SER A 32 -9.43 -12.61 -11.02
N LEU A 33 -9.91 -12.24 -9.83
CA LEU A 33 -11.03 -11.34 -9.67
C LEU A 33 -10.74 -9.95 -10.25
N LEU A 34 -9.54 -9.42 -9.99
CA LEU A 34 -9.10 -8.15 -10.55
C LEU A 34 -9.07 -8.20 -12.08
N ARG A 35 -8.48 -9.25 -12.67
CA ARG A 35 -8.46 -9.47 -14.13
C ARG A 35 -9.86 -9.47 -14.72
N LYS A 36 -10.79 -10.23 -14.13
CA LYS A 36 -12.19 -10.30 -14.57
C LYS A 36 -12.85 -8.92 -14.53
N ASN A 37 -12.66 -8.17 -13.44
CA ASN A 37 -13.23 -6.83 -13.29
C ASN A 37 -12.67 -5.84 -14.33
N LEU A 38 -11.37 -5.89 -14.61
CA LEU A 38 -10.75 -5.01 -15.61
C LEU A 38 -11.19 -5.34 -17.04
N TYR A 39 -11.37 -6.62 -17.34
CA TYR A 39 -11.92 -7.06 -18.61
C TYR A 39 -13.32 -6.50 -18.86
N ILE A 40 -14.20 -6.59 -17.86
CA ILE A 40 -15.61 -6.17 -17.97
C ILE A 40 -15.75 -4.64 -17.94
N LYS A 41 -15.07 -3.95 -17.02
CA LYS A 41 -15.37 -2.54 -16.70
C LYS A 41 -14.50 -1.51 -17.40
N THR A 42 -13.30 -1.88 -17.86
CA THR A 42 -12.28 -0.90 -18.29
C THR A 42 -11.73 -1.15 -19.70
N GLY A 43 -12.46 -1.91 -20.53
CA GLY A 43 -12.06 -2.12 -21.93
C GLY A 43 -10.77 -2.94 -22.07
N ARG A 44 -10.63 -4.04 -21.32
CA ARG A 44 -9.46 -4.95 -21.37
C ARG A 44 -8.15 -4.31 -20.89
N LEU A 45 -8.21 -3.38 -19.94
CA LEU A 45 -7.00 -2.83 -19.31
C LEU A 45 -6.18 -3.95 -18.64
N GLY A 46 -4.90 -4.08 -19.00
CA GLY A 46 -4.01 -5.06 -18.38
C GLY A 46 -3.75 -4.75 -16.90
N VAL A 47 -3.62 -5.79 -16.06
CA VAL A 47 -3.42 -5.65 -14.60
C VAL A 47 -2.20 -4.78 -14.28
N ASN A 48 -1.06 -5.00 -14.93
CA ASN A 48 0.16 -4.21 -14.65
C ASN A 48 -0.04 -2.72 -14.95
N ARG A 49 -0.76 -2.40 -16.04
CA ARG A 49 -1.10 -1.02 -16.39
C ARG A 49 -2.03 -0.41 -15.36
N TYR A 50 -3.06 -1.16 -14.95
CA TYR A 50 -3.98 -0.74 -13.90
C TYR A 50 -3.27 -0.44 -12.58
N ILE A 51 -2.37 -1.32 -12.13
CA ILE A 51 -1.61 -1.14 -10.89
C ILE A 51 -0.70 0.09 -10.98
N LYS A 52 0.01 0.26 -12.10
CA LYS A 52 0.83 1.46 -12.35
C LYS A 52 0.01 2.73 -12.25
N ASP A 53 -1.11 2.80 -12.96
CA ASP A 53 -1.89 4.03 -13.11
C ASP A 53 -2.70 4.37 -11.85
N ARG A 54 -3.32 3.37 -11.22
CA ARG A 54 -4.23 3.59 -10.08
C ARG A 54 -3.49 3.71 -8.74
N TYR A 55 -2.43 2.93 -8.53
CA TYR A 55 -1.75 2.83 -7.25
C TYR A 55 -0.35 3.43 -7.30
N LEU A 56 0.57 2.86 -8.11
CA LEU A 56 1.99 3.20 -8.04
C LEU A 56 2.26 4.68 -8.31
N LYS A 57 1.67 5.27 -9.37
CA LYS A 57 1.83 6.71 -9.69
C LYS A 57 1.49 7.64 -8.52
N LYS A 58 0.47 7.28 -7.73
CA LYS A 58 0.03 8.09 -6.58
C LYS A 58 0.93 7.82 -5.37
N LEU A 59 1.19 6.56 -5.06
CA LEU A 59 1.95 6.16 -3.88
C LEU A 59 3.44 6.54 -3.97
N THR A 60 4.03 6.58 -5.18
CA THR A 60 5.44 6.99 -5.34
C THR A 60 5.72 8.44 -4.93
N ARG A 61 4.69 9.29 -4.86
CA ARG A 61 4.83 10.67 -4.38
C ARG A 61 4.91 10.74 -2.86
N LEU A 62 4.42 9.70 -2.18
CA LEU A 62 4.33 9.59 -0.73
C LEU A 62 5.50 8.78 -0.14
N VAL A 63 5.75 7.61 -0.74
CA VAL A 63 6.64 6.59 -0.19
C VAL A 63 8.09 6.91 -0.50
N THR A 64 8.94 6.80 0.53
CA THR A 64 10.38 7.00 0.44
C THR A 64 11.12 5.76 0.96
N THR A 65 12.41 5.65 0.63
CA THR A 65 13.30 4.60 1.15
C THR A 65 13.51 4.69 2.67
N PHE A 66 13.35 5.87 3.26
CA PHE A 66 13.48 6.12 4.69
C PHE A 66 12.10 6.13 5.35
N TYR A 67 11.66 4.96 5.79
CA TYR A 67 10.36 4.76 6.44
C TYR A 67 10.51 3.95 7.72
N LYS A 68 9.54 4.12 8.62
CA LYS A 68 9.31 3.21 9.75
C LYS A 68 7.98 2.52 9.54
N TYR A 69 7.83 1.28 10.00
CA TYR A 69 6.55 0.60 9.99
C TYR A 69 6.26 -0.03 11.35
N GLU A 70 4.97 -0.07 11.67
CA GLU A 70 4.40 -0.82 12.77
C GLU A 70 3.29 -1.72 12.22
N TYR A 71 3.14 -2.93 12.77
CA TYR A 71 2.07 -3.83 12.40
C TYR A 71 1.57 -4.60 13.60
N PHE A 72 0.29 -4.96 13.57
CA PHE A 72 -0.33 -5.82 14.56
C PHE A 72 -1.31 -6.78 13.89
N LYS A 73 -1.51 -7.94 14.53
CA LYS A 73 -2.46 -8.95 14.09
C LYS A 73 -3.84 -8.63 14.64
N ASP A 74 -4.84 -8.65 13.77
CA ASP A 74 -6.26 -8.48 14.09
C ASP A 74 -7.04 -9.62 13.42
N GLY A 75 -7.25 -10.72 14.17
CA GLY A 75 -7.89 -11.92 13.64
C GLY A 75 -7.12 -12.55 12.47
N ASP A 76 -7.76 -12.58 11.31
CA ASP A 76 -7.25 -13.15 10.05
C ASP A 76 -6.47 -12.14 9.19
N LYS A 77 -6.03 -11.02 9.75
CA LYS A 77 -5.29 -9.99 9.00
C LYS A 77 -4.21 -9.34 9.85
N TYR A 78 -3.25 -8.74 9.16
CA TYR A 78 -2.29 -7.79 9.70
C TYR A 78 -2.65 -6.39 9.25
N ILE A 79 -2.71 -5.46 10.19
CA ILE A 79 -2.86 -4.04 9.91
C ILE A 79 -1.46 -3.43 9.97
N VAL A 80 -1.07 -2.73 8.91
CA VAL A 80 0.29 -2.18 8.77
C VAL A 80 0.19 -0.68 8.57
N LYS A 81 1.00 0.07 9.32
CA LYS A 81 1.11 1.51 9.22
C LYS A 81 2.56 1.90 8.96
N TYR A 82 2.79 2.55 7.82
CA TYR A 82 4.07 3.09 7.41
C TYR A 82 4.09 4.59 7.69
N SER A 83 5.17 5.07 8.30
CA SER A 83 5.37 6.49 8.61
C SER A 83 6.57 7.03 7.83
N PHE A 84 6.37 8.17 7.16
CA PHE A 84 7.37 8.82 6.32
C PHE A 84 7.71 10.20 6.91
N ALA A 85 8.81 10.28 7.66
CA ALA A 85 9.19 11.47 8.42
C ALA A 85 9.31 12.72 7.52
N LYS A 86 9.96 12.57 6.36
CA LYS A 86 10.17 13.67 5.39
C LYS A 86 8.86 14.31 4.91
N ASN A 87 7.80 13.51 4.79
CA ASN A 87 6.53 13.94 4.20
C ASN A 87 5.44 14.15 5.26
N ASN A 88 5.79 14.08 6.55
CA ASN A 88 4.87 14.08 7.69
C ASN A 88 3.54 13.34 7.38
N SER A 89 3.67 12.10 6.91
CA SER A 89 2.55 11.36 6.36
C SER A 89 2.63 9.90 6.73
N TYR A 90 1.47 9.24 6.66
CA TYR A 90 1.40 7.80 6.85
C TYR A 90 0.58 7.11 5.76
N LEU A 91 0.98 5.87 5.48
CA LEU A 91 0.24 4.92 4.66
C LEU A 91 -0.24 3.79 5.58
N LYS A 92 -1.54 3.53 5.60
CA LYS A 92 -2.12 2.37 6.26
C LYS A 92 -2.60 1.39 5.21
N THR A 93 -2.31 0.11 5.42
CA THR A 93 -2.79 -0.99 4.57
C THR A 93 -3.10 -2.22 5.42
N GLU A 94 -3.65 -3.24 4.79
CA GLU A 94 -3.98 -4.51 5.42
C GLU A 94 -3.44 -5.67 4.56
N PHE A 95 -2.92 -6.71 5.23
CA PHE A 95 -2.62 -8.00 4.63
C PHE A 95 -3.52 -9.06 5.26
N LYS A 96 -4.37 -9.69 4.45
CA LYS A 96 -5.19 -10.82 4.90
C LYS A 96 -4.34 -12.09 4.94
N ILE A 97 -4.55 -12.89 5.97
CA ILE A 97 -3.98 -14.22 6.11
C ILE A 97 -4.91 -15.17 5.37
N VAL A 98 -4.39 -15.83 4.34
CA VAL A 98 -5.12 -16.78 3.49
C VAL A 98 -4.36 -18.11 3.53
N GLY A 99 -5.08 -19.23 3.45
CA GLY A 99 -4.47 -20.56 3.50
C GLY A 99 -4.59 -21.21 4.88
N ASP A 100 -3.85 -22.30 5.07
CA ASP A 100 -3.86 -23.08 6.30
C ASP A 100 -2.87 -22.53 7.36
N GLN A 101 -2.98 -23.02 8.58
CA GLN A 101 -2.12 -22.60 9.69
C GLN A 101 -0.64 -22.96 9.48
N THR A 102 -0.36 -23.97 8.65
CA THR A 102 0.99 -24.47 8.38
C THR A 102 1.72 -23.66 7.31
N ASN A 103 0.99 -23.06 6.36
CA ASN A 103 1.51 -22.29 5.24
C ASN A 103 0.64 -21.04 5.00
N PRO A 104 0.69 -20.05 5.91
CA PRO A 104 -0.05 -18.82 5.74
C PRO A 104 0.49 -18.03 4.54
N LEU A 105 -0.42 -17.58 3.68
CA LEU A 105 -0.17 -16.62 2.62
C LEU A 105 -0.68 -15.25 3.06
N PHE A 106 0.11 -14.21 2.80
CA PHE A 106 -0.26 -12.84 3.13
C PHE A 106 -0.69 -12.11 1.86
N ASN A 107 -1.97 -11.73 1.82
CA ASN A 107 -2.62 -11.15 0.67
C ASN A 107 -2.87 -9.65 0.90
N LEU A 108 -2.22 -8.82 0.12
CA LEU A 108 -2.37 -7.37 0.17
C LEU A 108 -3.80 -6.94 -0.19
N ASN A 109 -4.46 -6.23 0.70
CA ASN A 109 -5.80 -5.70 0.45
C ASN A 109 -5.73 -4.31 -0.22
N ILE A 110 -5.69 -4.29 -1.55
CA ILE A 110 -5.58 -3.05 -2.35
C ILE A 110 -6.75 -2.07 -2.14
N ASN A 111 -7.89 -2.54 -1.64
CA ASN A 111 -9.06 -1.69 -1.37
C ASN A 111 -9.01 -1.03 0.02
N LYS A 112 -8.05 -1.40 0.87
CA LYS A 112 -7.91 -0.88 2.25
C LYS A 112 -6.67 -0.01 2.44
N MET A 113 -6.09 0.47 1.34
CA MET A 113 -5.01 1.45 1.38
C MET A 113 -5.54 2.84 1.70
N GLN A 114 -4.99 3.45 2.75
CA GLN A 114 -5.33 4.81 3.18
C GLN A 114 -4.05 5.63 3.34
N VAL A 115 -4.03 6.81 2.72
CA VAL A 115 -2.94 7.78 2.87
C VAL A 115 -3.47 8.96 3.67
N LYS A 116 -2.72 9.42 4.67
CA LYS A 116 -2.98 10.70 5.32
C LYS A 116 -1.70 11.54 5.37
N PHE A 117 -1.89 12.83 5.12
CA PHE A 117 -0.89 13.87 5.30
C PHE A 117 -1.26 14.68 6.53
N PHE A 118 -0.29 14.98 7.38
CA PHE A 118 -0.47 15.98 8.41
C PHE A 118 0.04 17.29 7.84
N ASN A 119 -0.88 18.21 7.53
CA ASN A 119 -0.49 19.57 7.19
C ASN A 119 0.32 20.14 8.36
N HIS A 120 1.41 20.84 8.08
CA HIS A 120 1.88 21.83 9.04
C HIS A 120 0.70 22.75 9.31
N SER A 121 0.34 22.95 10.58
CA SER A 121 -0.32 24.19 10.95
C SER A 121 0.59 25.29 10.45
N SER A 122 0.20 25.97 9.38
CA SER A 122 0.78 27.25 9.01
C SER A 122 0.80 28.08 10.29
N THR A 123 1.96 28.62 10.61
CA THR A 123 2.17 29.63 11.65
C THR A 123 1.00 30.61 11.61
N VAL A 124 0.08 30.52 12.56
CA VAL A 124 -0.92 31.56 12.78
C VAL A 124 -0.27 32.53 13.76
N GLY A 125 0.20 33.66 13.24
CA GLY A 125 0.56 34.81 14.06
C GLY A 125 1.86 35.50 13.69
N ASP A 126 2.06 35.90 12.43
CA ASP A 126 2.59 37.25 12.21
C ASP A 126 1.53 38.21 12.73
N VAL A 127 1.73 38.74 13.93
CA VAL A 127 1.12 40.01 14.34
C VAL A 127 2.28 40.92 14.71
N HIS A 128 2.58 41.83 13.78
CA HIS A 128 3.21 43.10 14.13
C HIS A 128 2.53 43.70 15.35
N ALA A 129 3.32 43.99 16.38
CA ALA A 129 3.10 45.15 17.21
C ALA A 129 4.47 45.79 17.44
N THR A 130 4.59 46.98 16.85
CA THR A 130 5.61 48.02 17.05
C THR A 130 5.94 48.27 18.51
#